data_AF-A0AAP9MUR6-F1
#
_entry.id   AF-A0AAP9MUR6-F1
#
_cell.length_a   1.000
_cell.length_b   1.000
_cell.length_c   1.000
_cell.angle_alpha   90.00
_cell.angle_beta   90.00
_cell.angle_gamma   90.00
#
_symmetry.space_group_name_H-M   'P 1'
#
loop_
_entity.id
_entity.type
_entity.pdbx_description
1 polymer ?
#
loop_
_entity_poly.entity_id
_entity_poly.type
_entity_poly.pdbx_seq_one_letter_code
_entity_poly.pdbx_strand_id
1 'polypeptide(L)'
;MSLESVVGELMLVGKELIATYTGKINAINASVAAAIAAVPSNTKKFYVNPVSGDDTAEGTAEAPLKTIGRAVSRTPSGGVLDILLQADYTMDSRITVENKRMHINSDKDGVKRKLKAGHYRTTDGSQTYMAGFLLSRGAESLLTNTQVELPSPAGLTPVPSGMRNSFFTVDIQGGSAIASVKLSSSEVISAADSAAYLVGASHSALALEVYDCIFPANFGGRYVFGVPSGTAPATLSNLLTNLNSL
;
A
#
# COMPACT_ATOMS: atom_id res chain seq x y z
N MET A 1 -57.13 8.38 50.59
CA MET A 1 -56.29 7.32 50.01
C MET A 1 -55.78 6.45 51.14
N SER A 2 -55.83 5.12 50.99
CA SER A 2 -55.23 4.20 51.98
C SER A 2 -53.76 3.97 51.64
N LEU A 3 -52.96 3.55 52.63
CA LEU A 3 -51.56 3.17 52.41
C LEU A 3 -51.44 2.07 51.34
N GLU A 4 -52.38 1.13 51.32
CA GLU A 4 -52.45 0.07 50.32
C GLU A 4 -52.66 0.62 48.90
N SER A 5 -53.47 1.68 48.72
CA SER A 5 -53.67 2.28 47.41
C SER A 5 -52.40 3.00 46.92
N VAL A 6 -51.69 3.71 47.80
CA VAL A 6 -50.44 4.40 47.47
C VAL A 6 -49.32 3.40 47.13
N VAL A 7 -49.21 2.31 47.88
CA VAL A 7 -48.25 1.23 47.58
C VAL A 7 -48.56 0.57 46.23
N GLY A 8 -49.84 0.33 45.93
CA GLY A 8 -50.28 -0.19 44.65
C GLY A 8 -49.89 0.70 43.47
N GLU A 9 -50.12 2.01 43.58
CA GLU A 9 -49.74 3.00 42.57
C GLU A 9 -48.22 3.06 42.37
N LEU A 10 -47.43 3.07 43.45
CA LEU A 10 -45.97 3.10 43.36
C LEU A 10 -45.41 1.85 42.68
N MET A 11 -45.95 0.67 42.97
CA MET A 11 -45.55 -0.56 42.28
C MET A 11 -45.86 -0.52 40.79
N LEU A 12 -46.99 0.09 40.40
CA LEU A 12 -47.39 0.22 39.01
C LEU A 12 -46.42 1.15 38.26
N VAL A 13 -46.14 2.33 38.80
CA VAL A 13 -45.12 3.26 38.28
C VAL A 13 -43.75 2.58 38.21
N GLY A 14 -43.38 1.78 39.22
CA GLY A 14 -42.13 1.01 39.23
C GLY A 14 -42.05 0.00 38.08
N LYS A 15 -43.14 -0.74 37.81
CA LYS A 15 -43.21 -1.68 36.69
C LYS A 15 -43.15 -0.96 35.34
N GLU A 16 -43.84 0.16 35.19
CA GLU A 16 -43.80 0.98 33.98
C GLU A 16 -42.41 1.57 33.72
N LEU A 17 -41.73 2.04 34.77
CA LEU A 17 -40.36 2.53 34.69
C LEU A 17 -39.40 1.42 34.28
N ILE A 18 -39.50 0.23 34.88
CA ILE A 18 -38.67 -0.92 34.52
C ILE A 18 -38.93 -1.32 33.06
N ALA A 19 -40.19 -1.43 32.63
CA ALA A 19 -40.53 -1.78 31.25
C ALA A 19 -40.00 -0.73 30.26
N THR A 20 -40.15 0.55 30.58
CA THR A 20 -39.62 1.65 29.77
C THR A 20 -38.10 1.59 29.68
N TYR A 21 -37.41 1.37 30.80
CA TYR A 21 -35.97 1.24 30.85
C TYR A 21 -35.48 0.05 30.03
N THR A 22 -36.08 -1.14 30.22
CA THR A 22 -35.73 -2.36 29.46
C THR A 22 -35.99 -2.20 27.97
N GLY A 23 -37.09 -1.54 27.57
CA GLY A 23 -37.34 -1.21 26.17
C GLY A 23 -36.28 -0.30 25.57
N LYS A 24 -35.90 0.77 26.30
CA LYS A 24 -34.87 1.72 25.85
C LYS A 24 -33.48 1.08 25.77
N ILE A 25 -33.06 0.31 26.77
CA ILE A 25 -31.73 -0.31 26.74
C ILE A 25 -31.61 -1.32 25.60
N ASN A 26 -32.68 -2.07 25.29
CA ASN A 26 -32.68 -2.99 24.15
C ASN A 26 -32.58 -2.25 22.80
N ALA A 27 -33.33 -1.16 22.63
CA ALA A 27 -33.25 -0.34 21.41
C ALA A 27 -31.87 0.32 21.24
N ILE A 28 -31.27 0.80 22.33
CA ILE A 28 -29.91 1.35 22.34
C ILE A 28 -28.91 0.26 21.96
N ASN A 29 -28.96 -0.92 22.59
CA ASN A 29 -28.05 -2.02 22.31
C ASN A 29 -28.14 -2.47 20.85
N ALA A 30 -29.36 -2.56 20.28
CA ALA A 30 -29.56 -2.88 18.87
C ALA A 30 -28.94 -1.81 17.95
N SER A 31 -29.11 -0.53 18.28
CA SER A 31 -28.53 0.59 17.52
C SER A 31 -27.01 0.60 17.59
N VAL A 32 -26.43 0.32 18.77
CA VAL A 32 -24.98 0.22 18.97
C VAL A 32 -24.42 -0.96 18.19
N ALA A 33 -25.05 -2.14 18.24
CA ALA A 33 -24.62 -3.31 17.47
C ALA A 33 -24.67 -3.03 15.96
N ALA A 34 -25.73 -2.37 15.47
CA ALA A 34 -25.83 -1.96 14.07
C ALA A 34 -24.73 -0.95 13.69
N ALA A 35 -24.44 0.03 14.54
CA ALA A 35 -23.36 0.99 14.32
C ALA A 35 -21.99 0.32 14.27
N ILE A 36 -21.69 -0.61 15.19
CA ILE A 36 -20.43 -1.38 15.18
C ILE A 36 -20.31 -2.20 13.89
N ALA A 37 -21.37 -2.90 13.50
CA ALA A 37 -21.39 -3.68 12.26
C ALA A 37 -21.24 -2.82 10.99
N ALA A 38 -21.67 -1.55 11.07
CA ALA A 38 -21.56 -0.61 9.96
C ALA A 38 -20.16 0.02 9.82
N VAL A 39 -19.27 -0.08 10.81
CA VAL A 39 -17.89 0.41 10.69
C VAL A 39 -17.08 -0.59 9.86
N PRO A 40 -16.70 -0.26 8.61
CA PRO A 40 -15.91 -1.17 7.81
C PRO A 40 -14.52 -1.33 8.42
N SER A 41 -14.00 -2.56 8.47
CA SER A 41 -12.57 -2.77 8.73
C SER A 41 -11.78 -2.01 7.69
N ASN A 42 -11.05 -0.99 8.16
CA ASN A 42 -10.20 -0.14 7.31
C ASN A 42 -8.83 -0.78 7.04
N THR A 43 -8.55 -1.93 7.68
CA THR A 43 -7.44 -2.81 7.34
C THR A 43 -7.95 -3.93 6.46
N LYS A 44 -7.32 -4.12 5.30
CA LYS A 44 -7.59 -5.20 4.36
C LYS A 44 -6.33 -6.04 4.19
N LYS A 45 -6.51 -7.35 4.21
CA LYS A 45 -5.47 -8.33 3.91
C LYS A 45 -5.91 -9.14 2.70
N PHE A 46 -5.08 -9.20 1.67
CA PHE A 46 -5.36 -9.96 0.45
C PHE A 46 -4.16 -10.83 0.06
N TYR A 47 -4.45 -12.02 -0.43
CA TYR A 47 -3.45 -12.85 -1.11
C TYR A 47 -3.53 -12.58 -2.62
N VAL A 48 -2.38 -12.50 -3.27
CA VAL A 48 -2.29 -12.28 -4.72
C VAL A 48 -1.50 -13.41 -5.36
N ASN A 49 -2.10 -14.01 -6.38
CA ASN A 49 -1.45 -14.99 -7.25
C ASN A 49 -1.81 -14.69 -8.71
N PRO A 50 -0.86 -14.19 -9.53
CA PRO A 50 -1.15 -13.80 -10.91
C PRO A 50 -1.46 -14.99 -11.84
N VAL A 51 -1.12 -16.22 -11.44
CA VAL A 51 -1.33 -17.44 -12.23
C VAL A 51 -2.67 -18.08 -11.93
N SER A 52 -2.97 -18.31 -10.65
CA SER A 52 -4.18 -19.04 -10.22
C SER A 52 -5.28 -18.15 -9.61
N GLY A 53 -5.03 -16.86 -9.41
CA GLY A 53 -5.98 -15.94 -8.80
C GLY A 53 -7.03 -15.41 -9.78
N ASP A 54 -8.09 -14.86 -9.20
CA ASP A 54 -9.21 -14.21 -9.91
C ASP A 54 -9.57 -12.90 -9.20
N ASP A 55 -9.68 -11.80 -9.95
CA ASP A 55 -10.02 -10.48 -9.39
C ASP A 55 -11.49 -10.35 -8.98
N THR A 56 -12.31 -11.37 -9.24
CA THR A 56 -13.66 -11.52 -8.70
C THR A 56 -13.68 -12.30 -7.38
N ALA A 57 -12.64 -13.07 -7.05
CA ALA A 57 -12.57 -13.88 -5.83
C ALA A 57 -12.52 -13.03 -4.55
N GLU A 58 -12.63 -13.67 -3.39
CA GLU A 58 -12.62 -13.01 -2.08
C GLU A 58 -11.24 -12.45 -1.69
N GLY A 59 -10.16 -13.00 -2.26
CA GLY A 59 -8.78 -12.59 -1.95
C GLY A 59 -8.20 -13.27 -0.71
N THR A 60 -8.72 -14.45 -0.35
CA THR A 60 -8.17 -15.32 0.69
C THR A 60 -6.98 -16.14 0.17
N ALA A 61 -6.31 -16.92 1.03
CA ALA A 61 -5.18 -17.74 0.60
C ALA A 61 -5.60 -18.83 -0.41
N GLU A 62 -6.81 -19.36 -0.27
CA GLU A 62 -7.38 -20.41 -1.10
C GLU A 62 -8.06 -19.85 -2.36
N ALA A 63 -8.51 -18.60 -2.30
CA ALA A 63 -9.15 -17.89 -3.41
C ALA A 63 -8.48 -16.51 -3.61
N PRO A 64 -7.20 -16.48 -4.04
CA PRO A 64 -6.42 -15.25 -4.12
C PRO A 64 -6.90 -14.34 -5.25
N LEU A 65 -6.63 -13.04 -5.11
CA LEU A 65 -6.81 -12.09 -6.20
C LEU A 65 -5.75 -12.34 -7.28
N LYS A 66 -6.09 -11.98 -8.52
CA LYS A 66 -5.13 -12.08 -9.62
C LYS A 66 -4.14 -10.92 -9.61
N THR A 67 -4.61 -9.72 -9.29
CA THR A 67 -3.82 -8.48 -9.43
C THR A 67 -3.66 -7.73 -8.11
N ILE A 68 -2.49 -7.10 -7.96
CA ILE A 68 -2.24 -6.12 -6.88
C ILE A 68 -3.17 -4.91 -7.05
N GLY A 69 -3.44 -4.49 -8.30
CA GLY A 69 -4.36 -3.39 -8.60
C GLY A 69 -5.76 -3.63 -8.04
N ARG A 70 -6.26 -4.88 -8.11
CA ARG A 70 -7.54 -5.23 -7.49
C ARG A 70 -7.50 -5.11 -5.97
N ALA A 71 -6.44 -5.59 -5.31
CA ALA A 71 -6.26 -5.45 -3.87
C ALA A 71 -6.26 -3.97 -3.42
N VAL A 72 -5.60 -3.10 -4.19
CA VAL A 72 -5.57 -1.65 -3.96
C VAL A 72 -6.98 -1.06 -4.11
N SER A 73 -7.71 -1.41 -5.19
CA SER A 73 -9.06 -0.89 -5.45
C SER A 73 -10.09 -1.30 -4.38
N ARG A 74 -9.93 -2.47 -3.75
CA ARG A 74 -10.83 -2.99 -2.71
C ARG A 74 -10.53 -2.42 -1.31
N THR A 75 -9.44 -1.67 -1.17
CA THR A 75 -9.09 -1.02 0.09
C THR A 75 -9.64 0.41 0.11
N PRO A 76 -10.41 0.82 1.14
CA PRO A 76 -10.90 2.19 1.26
C PRO A 76 -9.79 3.25 1.32
N SER A 77 -10.12 4.50 0.98
CA SER A 77 -9.21 5.65 1.19
C SER A 77 -8.99 5.87 2.69
N GLY A 78 -7.76 6.18 3.09
CA GLY A 78 -7.32 6.23 4.49
C GLY A 78 -7.07 4.86 5.12
N GLY A 79 -7.20 3.77 4.35
CA GLY A 79 -7.06 2.39 4.84
C GLY A 79 -5.63 1.86 4.85
N VAL A 80 -5.49 0.69 5.47
CA VAL A 80 -4.27 -0.13 5.49
C VAL A 80 -4.49 -1.35 4.60
N LEU A 81 -3.54 -1.64 3.73
CA LEU A 81 -3.55 -2.78 2.82
C LEU A 81 -2.32 -3.64 3.06
N ASP A 82 -2.54 -4.88 3.50
CA ASP A 82 -1.53 -5.94 3.54
C ASP A 82 -1.73 -6.90 2.35
N ILE A 83 -0.72 -7.02 1.51
CA ILE A 83 -0.71 -7.95 0.37
C ILE A 83 0.29 -9.07 0.65
N LEU A 84 -0.16 -10.31 0.50
CA LEU A 84 0.68 -11.51 0.54
C LEU A 84 0.81 -12.10 -0.86
N LEU A 85 2.01 -12.03 -1.42
CA LEU A 85 2.32 -12.60 -2.74
C LEU A 85 2.52 -14.11 -2.61
N GLN A 86 1.74 -14.90 -3.35
CA GLN A 86 1.86 -16.36 -3.40
C GLN A 86 2.73 -16.87 -4.56
N ALA A 87 3.05 -15.99 -5.51
CA ALA A 87 3.94 -16.24 -6.63
C ALA A 87 4.59 -14.94 -7.09
N ASP A 88 5.59 -15.05 -7.97
CA ASP A 88 6.19 -13.89 -8.63
C ASP A 88 5.15 -13.11 -9.42
N TYR A 89 5.17 -11.79 -9.27
CA TYR A 89 4.23 -10.88 -9.89
C TYR A 89 4.93 -10.00 -10.92
N THR A 90 4.47 -10.06 -12.17
CA THR A 90 4.93 -9.17 -13.23
C THR A 90 3.94 -8.02 -13.38
N MET A 91 4.43 -6.80 -13.26
CA MET A 91 3.66 -5.59 -13.43
C MET A 91 3.70 -5.15 -14.88
N ASP A 92 2.54 -5.05 -15.51
CA ASP A 92 2.35 -4.60 -16.89
C ASP A 92 2.04 -3.10 -16.99
N SER A 93 1.48 -2.52 -15.93
CA SER A 93 1.23 -1.09 -15.83
C SER A 93 1.58 -0.55 -14.44
N ARG A 94 1.58 0.77 -14.32
CA ARG A 94 1.73 1.43 -13.02
C ARG A 94 0.45 1.28 -12.19
N ILE A 95 0.61 0.97 -10.91
CA ILE A 95 -0.47 0.82 -9.93
C ILE A 95 -0.52 2.08 -9.07
N THR A 96 -1.63 2.80 -9.14
CA THR A 96 -1.83 3.99 -8.31
C THR A 96 -2.30 3.61 -6.92
N VAL A 97 -1.53 4.01 -5.91
CA VAL A 97 -1.86 3.90 -4.50
C VAL A 97 -2.17 5.30 -4.00
N GLU A 98 -3.44 5.57 -3.73
CA GLU A 98 -3.93 6.89 -3.34
C GLU A 98 -4.45 6.87 -1.90
N ASN A 99 -3.82 7.66 -1.03
CA ASN A 99 -4.19 7.82 0.38
C ASN A 99 -4.36 6.47 1.11
N LYS A 100 -3.37 5.58 1.01
CA LYS A 100 -3.36 4.28 1.70
C LYS A 100 -1.97 3.96 2.22
N ARG A 101 -1.89 3.23 3.32
CA ARG A 101 -0.67 2.53 3.71
C ARG A 101 -0.68 1.15 3.09
N MET A 102 0.22 0.91 2.14
CA MET A 102 0.36 -0.38 1.48
C MET A 102 1.59 -1.11 2.00
N HIS A 103 1.41 -2.37 2.35
CA HIS A 103 2.45 -3.31 2.71
C HIS A 103 2.37 -4.52 1.79
N ILE A 104 3.49 -4.89 1.17
CA ILE A 104 3.60 -6.10 0.36
C ILE A 104 4.66 -6.99 0.98
N ASN A 105 4.28 -8.24 1.20
CA ASN A 105 5.14 -9.29 1.73
C ASN A 105 4.96 -10.57 0.92
N SER A 106 5.94 -11.46 0.99
CA SER A 106 5.79 -12.83 0.53
C SER A 106 4.86 -13.62 1.46
N ASP A 107 4.10 -14.56 0.91
CA ASP A 107 3.17 -15.40 1.66
C ASP A 107 3.83 -16.42 2.59
N LYS A 108 5.10 -16.74 2.33
CA LYS A 108 5.86 -17.79 3.00
C LYS A 108 7.19 -17.27 3.52
N ASP A 109 7.51 -17.63 4.75
CA ASP A 109 8.77 -17.31 5.38
C ASP A 109 9.95 -17.94 4.62
N GLY A 110 11.06 -17.21 4.52
CA GLY A 110 12.26 -17.63 3.80
C GLY A 110 12.14 -17.61 2.28
N VAL A 111 10.97 -17.32 1.71
CA VAL A 111 10.77 -17.18 0.27
C VAL A 111 10.62 -15.70 -0.08
N LYS A 112 11.50 -15.17 -0.93
CA LYS A 112 11.36 -13.81 -1.47
C LYS A 112 10.69 -13.86 -2.85
N ARG A 113 9.39 -13.59 -2.91
CA ARG A 113 8.64 -13.47 -4.18
C ARG A 113 9.10 -12.22 -4.93
N LYS A 114 9.09 -12.32 -6.26
CA LYS A 114 9.51 -11.22 -7.12
C LYS A 114 8.38 -10.27 -7.48
N LEU A 115 8.66 -8.98 -7.45
CA LEU A 115 7.92 -7.91 -8.09
C LEU A 115 8.73 -7.48 -9.31
N LYS A 116 8.33 -7.91 -10.50
CA LYS A 116 9.01 -7.62 -11.76
C LYS A 116 8.38 -6.41 -12.41
N ALA A 117 9.11 -5.31 -12.50
CA ALA A 117 8.62 -4.12 -13.17
C ALA A 117 8.77 -4.32 -14.69
N GLY A 118 7.66 -4.39 -15.42
CA GLY A 118 7.66 -4.34 -16.88
C GLY A 118 7.80 -2.92 -17.40
N HIS A 119 7.94 -2.79 -18.72
CA HIS A 119 7.78 -1.51 -19.41
C HIS A 119 6.45 -1.49 -20.18
N TYR A 120 5.81 -0.33 -20.25
CA TYR A 120 4.62 -0.11 -21.04
C TYR A 120 4.70 1.23 -21.77
N ARG A 121 4.03 1.33 -22.91
CA ARG A 121 3.97 2.57 -23.70
C ARG A 121 2.77 3.39 -23.28
N THR A 122 2.90 4.71 -23.33
CA THR A 122 1.75 5.61 -23.24
C THR A 122 0.79 5.36 -24.39
N THR A 123 -0.49 5.70 -24.21
CA THR A 123 -1.55 5.44 -25.21
C THR A 123 -1.25 6.09 -26.57
N ASP A 124 -0.57 7.24 -26.58
CA ASP A 124 -0.12 7.95 -27.78
C ASP A 124 1.21 7.40 -28.35
N GLY A 125 1.82 6.40 -27.70
CA GLY A 125 3.08 5.78 -28.09
C GLY A 125 4.32 6.65 -27.92
N SER A 126 4.17 7.88 -27.40
CA SER A 126 5.21 8.91 -27.36
C SER A 126 6.27 8.68 -26.27
N GLN A 127 5.94 7.90 -25.24
CA GLN A 127 6.83 7.59 -24.13
C GLN A 127 6.74 6.11 -23.73
N THR A 128 7.82 5.61 -23.15
CA THR A 128 7.86 4.30 -22.49
C THR A 128 8.07 4.52 -21.01
N TYR A 129 7.17 3.99 -20.19
CA TYR A 129 7.25 4.04 -18.74
C TYR A 129 7.57 2.67 -18.18
N MET A 130 8.16 2.68 -16.99
CA MET A 130 8.29 1.48 -16.18
C MET A 130 7.03 1.28 -15.34
N ALA A 131 6.63 0.04 -15.14
CA ALA A 131 5.62 -0.33 -14.15
C ALA A 131 6.18 -0.17 -12.72
N GLY A 132 5.30 -0.23 -11.74
CA GLY A 132 5.62 0.08 -10.35
C GLY A 132 4.45 0.74 -9.65
N PHE A 133 4.73 1.49 -8.60
CA PHE A 133 3.72 2.15 -7.78
C PHE A 133 3.75 3.66 -7.98
N LEU A 134 2.59 4.26 -8.25
CA LEU A 134 2.38 5.69 -8.17
C LEU A 134 1.79 6.03 -6.80
N LEU A 135 2.57 6.67 -5.93
CA LEU A 135 2.12 7.12 -4.62
C LEU A 135 1.51 8.52 -4.73
N SER A 136 0.26 8.67 -4.30
CA SER A 136 -0.46 9.95 -4.31
C SER A 136 -1.23 10.19 -3.00
N ARG A 137 -1.50 11.46 -2.70
CA ARG A 137 -2.33 11.92 -1.57
C ARG A 137 -2.05 11.23 -0.23
N GLY A 138 -0.79 11.17 0.18
CA GLY A 138 -0.41 10.61 1.50
C GLY A 138 -0.16 9.10 1.51
N ALA A 139 -0.10 8.46 0.33
CA ALA A 139 0.20 7.04 0.27
C ALA A 139 1.61 6.71 0.79
N GLU A 140 1.69 5.61 1.54
CA GLU A 140 2.91 5.05 2.09
C GLU A 140 3.10 3.64 1.50
N SER A 141 4.33 3.25 1.23
CA SER A 141 4.63 1.91 0.72
C SER A 141 5.72 1.22 1.54
N LEU A 142 5.44 -0.01 1.95
CA LEU A 142 6.36 -0.92 2.61
C LEU A 142 6.50 -2.21 1.80
N LEU A 143 7.73 -2.61 1.51
CA LEU A 143 8.05 -3.94 1.01
C LEU A 143 8.83 -4.72 2.06
N THR A 144 8.39 -5.94 2.35
CA THR A 144 9.06 -6.84 3.29
C THR A 144 9.30 -8.19 2.62
N ASN A 145 10.47 -8.82 2.81
CA ASN A 145 10.81 -10.15 2.27
C ASN A 145 10.43 -10.33 0.78
N THR A 146 10.70 -9.34 -0.07
CA THR A 146 10.43 -9.43 -1.52
C THR A 146 11.69 -9.17 -2.33
N GLN A 147 11.64 -9.52 -3.61
CA GLN A 147 12.65 -9.16 -4.60
C GLN A 147 12.06 -8.16 -5.60
N VAL A 148 12.63 -6.97 -5.72
CA VAL A 148 12.25 -6.00 -6.77
C VAL A 148 13.17 -6.23 -7.97
N GLU A 149 12.62 -6.65 -9.10
CA GLU A 149 13.37 -6.89 -10.33
C GLU A 149 13.16 -5.73 -11.30
N LEU A 150 14.24 -4.95 -11.51
CA LEU A 150 14.27 -3.80 -12.39
C LEU A 150 14.65 -4.22 -13.83
N PRO A 151 13.85 -3.83 -14.83
CA PRO A 151 13.95 -4.32 -16.20
C PRO A 151 15.13 -3.71 -16.98
N SER A 152 15.54 -4.42 -18.03
CA SER A 152 16.36 -3.88 -19.13
C SER A 152 15.50 -3.00 -20.05
N PRO A 153 16.01 -1.85 -20.52
CA PRO A 153 15.36 -1.05 -21.55
C PRO A 153 15.69 -1.51 -22.98
N ALA A 154 16.47 -2.57 -23.17
CA ALA A 154 16.95 -3.01 -24.49
C ALA A 154 15.78 -3.30 -25.45
N GLY A 155 15.92 -2.81 -26.69
CA GLY A 155 14.91 -2.99 -27.73
C GLY A 155 13.68 -2.08 -27.61
N LEU A 156 13.60 -1.21 -26.60
CA LEU A 156 12.49 -0.27 -26.45
C LEU A 156 12.78 1.05 -27.17
N THR A 157 11.79 1.57 -27.89
CA THR A 157 11.85 2.88 -28.56
C THR A 157 10.51 3.58 -28.37
N PRO A 158 10.45 4.73 -27.67
CA PRO A 158 11.57 5.43 -27.04
C PRO A 158 12.12 4.69 -25.82
N VAL A 159 13.39 4.91 -25.51
CA VAL A 159 14.03 4.37 -24.31
C VAL A 159 13.38 5.01 -23.06
N PRO A 160 12.98 4.21 -22.06
CA PRO A 160 12.44 4.72 -20.80
C PRO A 160 13.41 5.71 -20.14
N SER A 161 12.90 6.87 -19.72
CA SER A 161 13.72 7.91 -19.11
C SER A 161 12.94 8.76 -18.10
N GLY A 162 13.69 9.57 -17.35
CA GLY A 162 13.12 10.49 -16.36
C GLY A 162 12.55 9.78 -15.12
N MET A 163 11.84 10.55 -14.30
CA MET A 163 11.27 10.10 -13.03
C MET A 163 10.25 8.95 -13.19
N ARG A 164 9.63 8.80 -14.37
CA ARG A 164 8.68 7.71 -14.66
C ARG A 164 9.39 6.38 -14.94
N ASN A 165 10.72 6.35 -14.94
CA ASN A 165 11.55 5.15 -14.95
C ASN A 165 11.94 4.71 -13.52
N SER A 166 11.02 4.88 -12.56
CA SER A 166 11.24 4.53 -11.15
C SER A 166 10.19 3.56 -10.62
N PHE A 167 10.60 2.66 -9.73
CA PHE A 167 9.73 1.61 -9.19
C PHE A 167 8.65 2.22 -8.29
N PHE A 168 9.07 3.08 -7.35
CA PHE A 168 8.18 4.01 -6.67
C PHE A 168 8.24 5.34 -7.40
N THR A 169 7.11 5.83 -7.86
CA THR A 169 6.98 7.15 -8.45
C THR A 169 5.93 7.93 -7.71
N VAL A 170 5.99 9.23 -7.82
CA VAL A 170 5.05 10.13 -7.17
C VAL A 170 4.33 10.97 -8.19
N ASP A 171 3.12 11.41 -7.85
CA ASP A 171 2.38 12.27 -8.76
C ASP A 171 2.87 13.72 -8.67
N ILE A 172 2.99 14.39 -9.82
CA ILE A 172 3.49 15.77 -9.94
C ILE A 172 2.37 16.81 -9.87
N GLN A 173 1.10 16.42 -10.14
CA GLN A 173 -0.04 17.36 -10.17
C GLN A 173 -0.99 17.22 -8.98
N GLY A 174 -0.79 16.22 -8.12
CA GLY A 174 -1.56 15.97 -6.90
C GLY A 174 -0.79 15.14 -5.87
N GLY A 175 0.55 15.18 -5.95
CA GLY A 175 1.44 14.47 -5.04
C GLY A 175 1.27 14.92 -3.60
N SER A 176 1.69 14.07 -2.67
CA SER A 176 1.85 14.49 -1.29
C SER A 176 2.92 15.59 -1.17
N ALA A 177 3.12 16.16 0.02
CA ALA A 177 4.36 16.90 0.31
C ALA A 177 5.52 15.94 0.67
N ILE A 178 5.16 14.77 1.19
CA ILE A 178 6.08 13.73 1.66
C ILE A 178 5.75 12.39 1.01
N ALA A 179 6.73 11.75 0.39
CA ALA A 179 6.66 10.33 0.03
C ALA A 179 7.34 9.48 1.10
N SER A 180 6.73 8.35 1.46
CA SER A 180 7.30 7.39 2.40
C SER A 180 7.43 6.02 1.76
N VAL A 181 8.68 5.55 1.66
CA VAL A 181 9.04 4.25 1.08
C VAL A 181 9.92 3.51 2.07
N LYS A 182 9.56 2.27 2.38
CA LYS A 182 10.37 1.38 3.20
C LYS A 182 10.60 0.05 2.51
N LEU A 183 11.84 -0.42 2.55
CA LEU A 183 12.21 -1.78 2.19
C LEU A 183 12.81 -2.46 3.43
N SER A 184 12.36 -3.68 3.72
CA SER A 184 12.83 -4.48 4.85
C SER A 184 13.11 -5.91 4.40
N SER A 185 14.29 -6.45 4.71
CA SER A 185 14.71 -7.81 4.36
C SER A 185 14.48 -8.17 2.87
N SER A 186 14.55 -7.14 2.01
CA SER A 186 14.21 -7.23 0.59
C SER A 186 15.48 -7.13 -0.26
N GLU A 187 15.37 -7.51 -1.53
CA GLU A 187 16.49 -7.46 -2.47
C GLU A 187 16.09 -6.73 -3.73
N VAL A 188 16.96 -5.86 -4.23
CA VAL A 188 16.82 -5.27 -5.55
C VAL A 188 17.72 -6.03 -6.52
N ILE A 189 17.13 -6.51 -7.60
CA ILE A 189 17.82 -7.15 -8.72
C ILE A 189 17.65 -6.21 -9.91
N SER A 190 18.71 -6.00 -10.69
CA SER A 190 18.69 -5.07 -11.81
C SER A 190 19.40 -5.69 -13.00
N ALA A 191 18.78 -5.59 -14.18
CA ALA A 191 19.48 -5.89 -15.42
C ALA A 191 20.74 -5.01 -15.55
N ALA A 192 21.80 -5.55 -16.17
CA ALA A 192 23.11 -4.88 -16.25
C ALA A 192 23.04 -3.50 -16.93
N ASP A 193 22.13 -3.35 -17.88
CA ASP A 193 21.86 -2.15 -18.67
C ASP A 193 20.67 -1.33 -18.16
N SER A 194 20.08 -1.71 -17.02
CA SER A 194 18.92 -1.01 -16.46
C SER A 194 19.28 0.41 -16.02
N ALA A 195 18.54 1.39 -16.55
CA ALA A 195 18.59 2.78 -16.12
C ALA A 195 17.49 3.13 -15.10
N ALA A 196 16.83 2.12 -14.52
CA ALA A 196 15.72 2.33 -13.60
C ALA A 196 16.20 2.78 -12.21
N TYR A 197 15.36 3.57 -11.55
CA TYR A 197 15.58 4.04 -10.19
C TYR A 197 14.64 3.34 -9.21
N LEU A 198 15.03 3.28 -7.93
CA LEU A 198 14.13 2.80 -6.89
C LEU A 198 13.00 3.80 -6.65
N VAL A 199 13.33 5.08 -6.45
CA VAL A 199 12.36 6.14 -6.17
C VAL A 199 12.50 7.29 -7.16
N GLY A 200 11.40 7.70 -7.78
CA GLY A 200 11.24 8.91 -8.56
C GLY A 200 10.38 9.89 -7.78
N ALA A 201 11.01 10.80 -7.05
CA ALA A 201 10.32 11.76 -6.20
C ALA A 201 10.57 13.21 -6.67
N SER A 202 9.50 13.91 -7.04
CA SER A 202 9.47 15.37 -7.24
C SER A 202 9.02 16.13 -5.99
N HIS A 203 8.98 15.45 -4.84
CA HIS A 203 8.39 15.94 -3.60
C HIS A 203 9.26 16.99 -2.88
N SER A 204 8.61 17.77 -2.02
CA SER A 204 9.30 18.58 -1.01
C SER A 204 10.10 17.73 -0.03
N ALA A 205 9.69 16.49 0.26
CA ALA A 205 10.46 15.54 1.06
C ALA A 205 10.23 14.06 0.68
N LEU A 206 11.27 13.24 0.85
CA LEU A 206 11.25 11.79 0.75
C LEU A 206 11.75 11.19 2.07
N ALA A 207 10.96 10.29 2.67
CA ALA A 207 11.41 9.37 3.71
C ALA A 207 11.68 8.00 3.07
N LEU A 208 12.95 7.62 2.96
CA LEU A 208 13.40 6.35 2.43
C LEU A 208 14.10 5.54 3.51
N GLU A 209 13.46 4.48 4.00
CA GLU A 209 14.07 3.57 4.95
C GLU A 209 14.44 2.25 4.27
N VAL A 210 15.68 1.81 4.48
CA VAL A 210 16.21 0.57 3.93
C VAL A 210 16.81 -0.25 5.06
N TYR A 211 16.20 -1.39 5.39
CA TYR A 211 16.63 -2.24 6.50
C TYR A 211 16.92 -3.65 6.01
N ASP A 212 18.12 -4.18 6.29
CA ASP A 212 18.51 -5.55 5.93
C ASP A 212 18.28 -5.88 4.43
N CYS A 213 18.55 -4.90 3.56
CA CYS A 213 18.31 -5.05 2.12
C CYS A 213 19.60 -5.25 1.33
N ILE A 214 19.48 -5.95 0.20
CA ILE A 214 20.57 -6.19 -0.74
C ILE A 214 20.32 -5.37 -2.02
N PHE A 215 21.36 -4.70 -2.53
CA PHE A 215 21.32 -3.96 -3.79
C PHE A 215 22.44 -4.43 -4.72
N PRO A 216 22.27 -4.28 -6.05
CA PRO A 216 23.33 -4.56 -7.02
C PRO A 216 24.55 -3.66 -6.78
N ALA A 217 25.76 -4.17 -7.06
CA ALA A 217 27.00 -3.41 -6.83
C ALA A 217 27.03 -2.08 -7.59
N ASN A 218 26.41 -2.00 -8.76
CA ASN A 218 26.32 -0.80 -9.60
C ASN A 218 25.07 0.05 -9.32
N PHE A 219 24.43 -0.08 -8.15
CA PHE A 219 23.19 0.65 -7.85
C PHE A 219 23.38 2.10 -7.37
N GLY A 220 24.63 2.53 -7.18
CA GLY A 220 24.95 3.91 -6.85
C GLY A 220 24.32 4.91 -7.85
N GLY A 221 23.72 5.98 -7.33
CA GLY A 221 23.00 6.99 -8.11
C GLY A 221 21.64 6.53 -8.64
N ARG A 222 21.15 5.35 -8.25
CA ARG A 222 19.85 4.81 -8.68
C ARG A 222 18.83 4.64 -7.55
N TYR A 223 19.15 5.01 -6.31
CA TYR A 223 18.17 5.01 -5.21
C TYR A 223 17.10 6.08 -5.41
N VAL A 224 17.52 7.30 -5.77
CA VAL A 224 16.62 8.45 -5.97
C VAL A 224 16.93 9.08 -7.32
N PHE A 225 15.91 9.25 -8.15
CA PHE A 225 16.03 9.90 -9.45
C PHE A 225 16.68 11.28 -9.32
N GLY A 226 17.69 11.54 -10.15
CA GLY A 226 18.40 12.83 -10.20
C GLY A 226 19.47 13.01 -9.12
N VAL A 227 19.68 12.05 -8.23
CA VAL A 227 20.75 12.10 -7.22
C VAL A 227 21.97 11.30 -7.70
N PRO A 228 23.16 11.93 -7.83
CA PRO A 228 24.38 11.24 -8.25
C PRO A 228 24.84 10.17 -7.26
N SER A 229 25.57 9.18 -7.76
CA SER A 229 26.25 8.17 -6.94
C SER A 229 27.28 8.83 -5.99
N GLY A 230 27.41 8.28 -4.79
CA GLY A 230 28.29 8.77 -3.73
C GLY A 230 27.71 9.93 -2.94
N THR A 231 26.53 10.46 -3.29
CA THR A 231 25.95 11.62 -2.60
C THR A 231 25.66 11.27 -1.15
N ALA A 232 26.16 12.08 -0.22
CA ALA A 232 25.86 11.94 1.20
C ALA A 232 24.44 12.46 1.48
N PRO A 233 23.51 11.63 2.02
CA PRO A 233 22.12 12.05 2.22
C PRO A 233 21.94 13.29 3.09
N ALA A 234 22.83 13.52 4.06
CA ALA A 234 22.82 14.70 4.91
C ALA A 234 22.96 16.03 4.13
N THR A 235 23.40 15.99 2.87
CA THR A 235 23.49 17.17 1.99
C THR A 235 22.18 17.48 1.25
N LEU A 236 21.21 16.56 1.30
CA LEU A 236 19.91 16.69 0.64
C LEU A 236 18.86 17.09 1.67
N SER A 237 18.44 18.36 1.66
CA SER A 237 17.48 18.91 2.63
C SER A 237 16.09 18.27 2.55
N ASN A 238 15.78 17.61 1.43
CA ASN A 238 14.51 16.96 1.15
C ASN A 238 14.57 15.43 1.30
N LEU A 239 15.63 14.85 1.87
CA LEU A 239 15.74 13.40 2.04
C LEU A 239 16.00 13.02 3.49
N LEU A 240 15.12 12.20 4.05
CA LEU A 240 15.31 11.47 5.29
C LEU A 240 15.57 9.99 4.98
N THR A 241 16.76 9.49 5.31
CA THR A 241 17.12 8.10 5.08
C THR A 241 18.15 7.59 6.08
N ASN A 242 18.21 6.28 6.26
CA ASN A 242 19.22 5.58 7.05
C ASN A 242 20.40 5.04 6.20
N LEU A 243 20.43 5.34 4.91
CA LEU A 243 21.58 5.09 4.05
C LEU A 243 22.70 6.09 4.36
N ASN A 244 23.95 5.63 4.31
CA ASN A 244 25.12 6.51 4.51
C ASN A 244 25.59 7.15 3.20
N SER A 245 25.22 6.58 2.05
CA SER A 245 25.54 7.04 0.70
C SER A 245 24.49 6.52 -0.29
N LEU A 246 24.23 7.30 -1.35
CA LEU A 246 23.29 6.98 -2.44
C LEU A 246 24.04 6.66 -3.73
#